data_AF-A0A1U7X1N0-F1
#
_entry.id   AF-A0A1U7X1N0-F1
#
_cell.length_a   1.000
_cell.length_b   1.000
_cell.length_c   1.000
_cell.angle_alpha   90.00
_cell.angle_beta   90.00
_cell.angle_gamma   90.00
#
_symmetry.space_group_name_H-M   'P 1'
#
loop_
_entity.id
_entity.type
_entity.pdbx_description
1 polymer ?
#
loop_
_entity_poly.entity_id
_entity_poly.type
_entity_poly.pdbx_seq_one_letter_code
_entity_poly.pdbx_strand_id
1 'polypeptide(L)'
;LLIALFQAVVAAFRKRNTSLALADCDYYHHRQLETVLVAPSSDFSYNTPVTTLSPFPMLNDIACYRCLNRACMIQDPQRELNPDGSASNPWSLCTVELVESLKALFRIFPMWSSGIMIFVTIGQFAFSILQTKTMDRHIFPQFEVPAASFSTFLIIASTIWLILYDRILVPLLSKYTGLREGLSPITRMGFGLVISCMSMALSAITESIRRQRAIEQGLEDDPKALVNMSAMWFVPQYALLGAAEAAHAVGQIEFYYSILPKSMASIAPAMYTIGTAVLGLVESILVSGVDWLISAGGKTSWLSSNINRGHLDYYFWLLTFMSVINFKIMMVCCTALLNNGPRNDGSNRLSHEAEGKQCDYRLLPES
;
A
#
# COMPACT_ATOMS: atom_id res chain seq x y z
N LEU A 1 -18.84 0.03 11.44
CA LEU A 1 -17.62 0.77 11.06
C LEU A 1 -17.77 1.52 9.73
N LEU A 2 -17.99 0.86 8.59
CA LEU A 2 -18.13 1.54 7.28
C LEU A 2 -19.24 2.60 7.27
N ILE A 3 -20.41 2.31 7.85
CA ILE A 3 -21.51 3.27 8.00
C ILE A 3 -21.07 4.49 8.82
N ALA A 4 -20.28 4.28 9.89
CA ALA A 4 -19.77 5.36 10.73
C ALA A 4 -18.73 6.22 9.99
N LEU A 5 -17.82 5.61 9.22
CA LEU A 5 -16.87 6.35 8.38
C LEU A 5 -17.60 7.18 7.32
N PHE A 6 -18.67 6.63 6.73
CA PHE A 6 -19.52 7.35 5.79
C PHE A 6 -20.27 8.51 6.46
N GLN A 7 -20.78 8.30 7.67
CA GLN A 7 -21.39 9.36 8.49
C GLN A 7 -20.40 10.51 8.74
N ALA A 8 -19.13 10.22 9.02
CA ALA A 8 -18.09 11.24 9.21
C ALA A 8 -17.82 12.05 7.93
N VAL A 9 -17.79 11.40 6.75
CA VAL A 9 -17.69 12.11 5.46
C VAL A 9 -18.89 13.03 5.24
N VAL A 10 -20.10 12.53 5.49
CA VAL A 10 -21.34 13.30 5.30
C VAL A 10 -21.41 14.48 6.29
N ALA A 11 -21.03 14.28 7.55
CA ALA A 11 -20.99 15.32 8.57
C ALA A 11 -19.98 16.42 8.20
N ALA A 12 -18.77 16.04 7.77
CA ALA A 12 -17.76 16.99 7.30
C ALA A 12 -18.25 17.81 6.11
N PHE A 13 -18.92 17.14 5.15
CA PHE A 13 -19.47 17.81 3.97
C PHE A 13 -20.64 18.75 4.31
N ARG A 14 -21.53 18.37 5.23
CA ARG A 14 -22.61 19.24 5.71
C ARG A 14 -22.08 20.50 6.38
N LYS A 15 -20.94 20.40 7.09
CA LYS A 15 -20.25 21.50 7.77
C LYS A 15 -19.17 22.17 6.88
N ARG A 16 -19.24 22.05 5.55
CA ARG A 16 -18.26 22.63 4.61
C ARG A 16 -18.25 24.16 4.51
N ASN A 17 -19.27 24.84 5.01
CA ASN A 17 -19.34 26.30 4.99
C ASN A 17 -18.97 26.97 6.33
N THR A 18 -18.69 26.19 7.39
CA THR A 18 -18.25 26.76 8.67
C THR A 18 -16.77 27.14 8.64
N SER A 19 -16.42 28.30 9.18
CA SER A 19 -15.02 28.75 9.28
C SER A 19 -14.26 27.88 10.29
N LEU A 20 -13.07 27.41 9.92
CA LEU A 20 -12.13 26.79 10.86
C LEU A 20 -11.27 27.92 11.44
N ALA A 21 -11.34 28.17 12.75
CA ALA A 21 -10.39 29.06 13.41
C ALA A 21 -9.02 28.37 13.46
N LEU A 22 -7.99 29.06 12.99
CA LEU A 22 -6.65 28.48 12.73
C LEU A 22 -5.86 28.15 14.01
N ALA A 23 -6.29 28.64 15.18
CA ALA A 23 -5.51 28.64 16.41
C ALA A 23 -5.93 27.58 17.46
N ASP A 24 -7.20 27.15 17.46
CA ASP A 24 -7.72 26.32 18.57
C ASP A 24 -7.67 24.81 18.33
N CYS A 25 -7.43 24.33 17.10
CA CYS A 25 -7.36 22.88 16.86
C CYS A 25 -6.01 22.25 17.22
N ASP A 26 -4.90 22.96 16.99
CA ASP A 26 -3.57 22.37 17.15
C ASP A 26 -3.14 22.28 18.64
N TYR A 27 -3.70 23.12 19.52
CA TYR A 27 -3.36 23.15 20.94
C TYR A 27 -4.10 22.11 21.80
N TYR A 28 -5.32 21.72 21.41
CA TYR A 28 -6.09 20.68 22.12
C TYR A 28 -5.62 19.25 21.79
N HIS A 29 -4.73 19.08 20.80
CA HIS A 29 -4.28 17.77 20.33
C HIS A 29 -3.35 17.00 21.29
N HIS A 30 -2.89 17.62 22.39
CA HIS A 30 -1.99 16.97 23.35
C HIS A 30 -2.54 16.75 24.76
N ARG A 31 -3.82 17.07 25.04
CA ARG A 31 -4.38 16.90 26.39
C ARG A 31 -5.38 15.74 26.44
N GLN A 32 -4.87 14.62 26.95
CA GLN A 32 -5.53 13.40 27.42
C GLN A 32 -6.62 12.76 26.54
N LEU A 33 -6.33 11.50 26.20
CA LEU A 33 -7.20 10.51 25.60
C LEU A 33 -8.32 10.09 26.57
N GLU A 34 -9.26 10.99 26.87
CA GLU A 34 -10.53 10.65 27.49
C GLU A 34 -11.69 11.30 26.73
N THR A 35 -12.77 10.55 26.63
CA THR A 35 -14.01 10.77 25.87
C THR A 35 -14.64 12.16 26.05
N VAL A 36 -14.17 13.17 25.33
CA VAL A 36 -14.78 14.51 25.41
C VAL A 36 -14.88 15.14 24.02
N LEU A 37 -16.12 15.42 23.60
CA LEU A 37 -16.41 16.29 22.46
C LEU A 37 -15.91 17.71 22.77
N VAL A 38 -15.34 18.39 21.77
CA VAL A 38 -14.72 19.71 21.95
C VAL A 38 -15.78 20.81 22.07
N ALA A 39 -15.87 21.44 23.24
CA ALA A 39 -16.64 22.67 23.47
C ALA A 39 -15.73 23.92 23.48
N PRO A 40 -16.24 25.11 23.14
CA PRO A 40 -15.44 26.33 23.10
C PRO A 40 -15.05 26.80 24.51
N SER A 41 -13.86 27.39 24.60
CA SER A 41 -13.13 27.75 25.81
C SER A 41 -13.87 28.57 26.86
N SER A 42 -13.72 28.18 28.13
CA SER A 42 -13.50 29.13 29.23
C SER A 42 -12.80 28.43 30.41
N ASP A 43 -11.70 29.06 30.84
CA ASP A 43 -11.02 28.95 32.14
C ASP A 43 -9.72 28.13 32.27
N PHE A 44 -8.76 28.88 32.81
CA PHE A 44 -7.36 28.64 33.09
C PHE A 44 -7.21 27.91 34.44
N SER A 45 -6.25 26.97 34.59
CA SER A 45 -5.34 26.84 35.76
C SER A 45 -4.68 25.44 35.90
N TYR A 46 -3.34 25.49 35.93
CA TYR A 46 -2.27 24.66 36.52
C TYR A 46 -2.14 23.11 36.40
N ASN A 47 -0.98 22.75 35.81
CA ASN A 47 0.09 21.80 36.23
C ASN A 47 -0.09 20.27 36.25
N THR A 48 0.54 19.60 35.28
CA THR A 48 1.76 18.75 35.41
C THR A 48 1.95 17.91 34.12
N PRO A 49 3.17 17.73 33.55
CA PRO A 49 3.36 16.83 32.43
C PRO A 49 3.72 15.43 32.92
N VAL A 50 2.81 14.46 32.75
CA VAL A 50 3.15 13.04 32.83
C VAL A 50 3.67 12.63 31.45
N THR A 51 4.97 12.34 31.38
CA THR A 51 5.65 11.85 30.18
C THR A 51 5.27 10.39 29.93
N THR A 52 4.27 10.13 29.09
CA THR A 52 4.07 8.82 28.46
C THR A 52 4.59 8.88 27.03
N LEU A 53 5.81 8.35 26.84
CA LEU A 53 6.42 8.11 25.54
C LEU A 53 5.58 7.11 24.74
N SER A 54 4.80 7.61 23.77
CA SER A 54 4.34 6.82 22.63
C SER A 54 5.30 7.06 21.45
N PRO A 55 5.69 6.04 20.65
CA PRO A 55 6.82 6.21 19.74
C PRO A 55 6.55 7.01 18.47
N PHE A 56 5.30 7.40 18.14
CA PHE A 56 5.02 8.07 16.86
C PHE A 56 3.86 9.09 16.92
N PRO A 57 4.14 10.37 17.26
CA PRO A 57 3.18 11.48 17.11
C PRO A 57 3.01 11.98 15.65
N MET A 58 3.53 11.24 14.68
CA MET A 58 4.08 11.84 13.45
C MET A 58 3.26 11.42 12.22
N LEU A 59 2.24 12.21 11.80
CA LEU A 59 1.78 12.34 10.39
C LEU A 59 0.51 13.23 10.20
N ASN A 60 0.17 14.17 11.11
CA ASN A 60 -1.19 14.73 11.14
C ASN A 60 -1.54 15.90 10.18
N ASP A 61 -0.54 16.58 9.59
CA ASP A 61 -0.77 17.84 8.87
C ASP A 61 -0.75 17.72 7.35
N ILE A 62 -1.85 17.25 6.76
CA ILE A 62 -2.17 17.53 5.36
C ILE A 62 -3.41 18.43 5.34
N ALA A 63 -3.31 19.60 4.71
CA ALA A 63 -4.38 20.60 4.63
C ALA A 63 -5.73 20.04 4.12
N CYS A 64 -5.69 18.97 3.32
CA CYS A 64 -6.87 18.26 2.83
C CYS A 64 -7.62 17.52 3.96
N TYR A 65 -6.94 17.02 4.99
CA TYR A 65 -7.56 16.33 6.12
C TYR A 65 -8.12 17.26 7.18
N ARG A 66 -7.70 18.54 7.19
CA ARG A 66 -8.26 19.56 8.10
C ARG A 66 -9.75 19.80 7.87
N CYS A 67 -10.27 19.57 6.66
CA CYS A 67 -11.71 19.70 6.40
C CYS A 67 -12.53 18.63 7.14
N LEU A 68 -11.96 17.46 7.43
CA LEU A 68 -12.65 16.39 8.16
C LEU A 68 -12.85 16.73 9.65
N ASN A 69 -12.03 17.61 10.22
CA ASN A 69 -12.21 18.10 11.60
C ASN A 69 -13.57 18.80 11.80
N ARG A 70 -14.18 19.29 10.71
CA ARG A 70 -15.50 19.92 10.75
C ARG A 70 -16.60 18.98 11.21
N ALA A 71 -16.45 17.67 11.00
CA ALA A 71 -17.41 16.67 11.47
C ALA A 71 -17.47 16.56 13.01
N CYS A 72 -16.42 17.01 13.71
CA CYS A 72 -16.35 16.96 15.18
C CYS A 72 -16.71 18.28 15.86
N MET A 73 -16.92 19.37 15.10
CA MET A 73 -17.20 20.68 15.68
C MET A 73 -18.65 20.78 16.13
N ILE A 74 -18.86 21.08 17.41
CA ILE A 74 -20.16 21.37 18.01
C ILE A 74 -20.56 22.79 17.61
N GLN A 75 -21.69 22.95 16.92
CA GLN A 75 -22.22 24.28 16.58
C GLN A 75 -23.32 24.71 17.55
N ASP A 76 -24.16 23.75 17.95
CA ASP A 76 -25.27 23.99 18.89
C ASP A 76 -25.35 22.86 19.92
N PRO A 77 -24.81 23.06 21.13
CA PRO A 77 -24.79 22.05 22.18
C PRO A 77 -26.18 21.54 22.59
N GLN A 78 -27.24 22.37 22.50
CA GLN A 78 -28.58 21.97 22.94
C GLN A 78 -29.30 21.07 21.93
N ARG A 79 -28.87 21.10 20.67
CA ARG A 79 -29.50 20.34 19.58
C ARG A 79 -28.67 19.16 19.10
N GLU A 80 -27.36 19.23 19.25
CA GLU A 80 -26.44 18.21 18.74
C GLU A 80 -25.95 17.22 19.81
N LEU A 81 -26.20 17.49 21.10
CA LEU A 81 -25.82 16.60 22.21
C LEU A 81 -27.06 16.06 22.93
N ASN A 82 -27.00 14.79 23.29
CA ASN A 82 -27.92 14.17 24.23
C ASN A 82 -27.54 14.58 25.68
N PRO A 83 -28.42 14.38 26.67
CA PRO A 83 -28.15 14.73 28.08
C PRO A 83 -26.93 14.02 28.68
N ASP A 84 -26.50 12.90 28.09
CA ASP A 84 -25.31 12.12 28.46
C ASP A 84 -24.02 12.63 27.78
N GLY A 85 -24.11 13.69 26.97
CA GLY A 85 -23.00 14.24 26.20
C GLY A 85 -22.67 13.47 24.92
N SER A 86 -23.46 12.47 24.53
CA SER A 86 -23.30 11.76 23.26
C SER A 86 -23.88 12.54 22.08
N ALA A 87 -23.41 12.28 20.85
CA ALA A 87 -23.93 12.93 19.66
C ALA A 87 -25.41 12.55 19.42
N SER A 88 -26.30 13.54 19.40
CA SER A 88 -27.73 13.35 19.16
C SER A 88 -28.01 12.83 17.74
N ASN A 89 -27.19 13.23 16.77
CA ASN A 89 -27.24 12.72 15.40
C ASN A 89 -25.84 12.41 14.85
N PRO A 90 -25.49 11.12 14.67
CA PRO A 90 -24.21 10.69 14.10
C PRO A 90 -23.91 11.26 12.70
N TRP A 91 -24.93 11.73 11.96
CA TRP A 91 -24.80 12.31 10.62
C TRP A 91 -24.50 13.82 10.61
N SER A 92 -24.49 14.48 11.77
CA SER A 92 -24.11 15.89 11.90
C SER A 92 -22.93 16.11 12.85
N LEU A 93 -22.73 15.22 13.82
CA LEU A 93 -21.65 15.29 14.79
C LEU A 93 -21.02 13.91 14.99
N CYS A 94 -19.71 13.82 14.81
CA CYS A 94 -18.93 12.59 14.91
C CYS A 94 -17.86 12.70 15.99
N THR A 95 -17.47 11.56 16.56
CA THR A 95 -16.37 11.51 17.54
C THR A 95 -15.03 11.77 16.86
N VAL A 96 -14.09 12.35 17.63
CA VAL A 96 -12.72 12.63 17.16
C VAL A 96 -12.02 11.34 16.71
N GLU A 97 -12.19 10.24 17.47
CA GLU A 97 -11.63 8.94 17.12
C GLU A 97 -12.08 8.46 15.72
N LEU A 98 -13.36 8.68 15.37
CA LEU A 98 -13.91 8.28 14.09
C LEU A 98 -13.35 9.13 12.92
N VAL A 99 -13.12 10.42 13.17
CA VAL A 99 -12.52 11.32 12.19
C VAL A 99 -11.03 11.02 12.00
N GLU A 100 -10.28 10.76 13.06
CA GLU A 100 -8.88 10.35 12.97
C GLU A 100 -8.73 8.99 12.26
N SER A 101 -9.61 8.05 12.58
CA SER A 101 -9.76 6.76 11.88
C SER A 101 -9.97 6.94 10.37
N LEU A 102 -10.84 7.89 9.97
CA LEU A 102 -11.10 8.19 8.56
C LEU A 102 -9.89 8.86 7.89
N LYS A 103 -9.20 9.78 8.57
CA LYS A 103 -7.97 10.39 8.03
C LYS A 103 -6.87 9.36 7.83
N ALA A 104 -6.69 8.45 8.78
CA ALA A 104 -5.73 7.36 8.68
C ALA A 104 -6.00 6.50 7.44
N LEU A 105 -7.27 6.16 7.17
CA LEU A 105 -7.67 5.42 5.97
C LEU A 105 -7.32 6.17 4.68
N PHE A 106 -7.60 7.47 4.61
CA PHE A 106 -7.24 8.26 3.43
C PHE A 106 -5.73 8.42 3.23
N ARG A 107 -4.92 8.37 4.28
CA ARG A 107 -3.44 8.37 4.18
C ARG A 107 -2.91 7.06 3.60
N ILE A 108 -3.58 5.95 3.91
CA ILE A 108 -3.21 4.63 3.41
C ILE A 108 -3.57 4.48 1.93
N PHE A 109 -4.66 5.09 1.47
CA PHE A 109 -5.24 4.86 0.15
C PHE A 109 -4.26 5.01 -1.04
N PRO A 110 -3.40 6.05 -1.11
CA PRO A 110 -2.41 6.17 -2.20
C PRO A 110 -1.36 5.06 -2.19
N MET A 111 -0.95 4.57 -1.02
CA MET A 111 -0.02 3.45 -0.91
C MET A 111 -0.70 2.12 -1.19
N TRP A 112 -1.94 1.94 -0.74
CA TRP A 112 -2.74 0.76 -1.07
C TRP A 112 -3.00 0.64 -2.57
N SER A 113 -3.33 1.74 -3.25
CA SER A 113 -3.58 1.72 -4.70
C SER A 113 -2.32 1.36 -5.50
N SER A 114 -1.13 1.71 -5.00
CA SER A 114 0.12 1.27 -5.64
C SER A 114 0.25 -0.26 -5.68
N GLY A 115 -0.22 -0.97 -4.65
CA GLY A 115 -0.19 -2.44 -4.56
C GLY A 115 -1.13 -3.15 -5.53
N ILE A 116 -2.07 -2.44 -6.17
CA ILE A 116 -2.94 -3.01 -7.22
C ILE A 116 -2.10 -3.61 -8.35
N MET A 117 -0.96 -2.99 -8.68
CA MET A 117 -0.11 -3.48 -9.76
C MET A 117 0.50 -4.86 -9.47
N ILE A 118 0.83 -5.17 -8.21
CA ILE A 118 1.28 -6.52 -7.82
C ILE A 118 0.19 -7.54 -8.16
N PHE A 119 -1.06 -7.26 -7.77
CA PHE A 119 -2.18 -8.12 -8.09
C PHE A 119 -2.34 -8.28 -9.61
N VAL A 120 -2.20 -7.20 -10.39
CA VAL A 120 -2.26 -7.27 -11.87
C VAL A 120 -1.21 -8.21 -12.44
N THR A 121 0.03 -8.14 -11.94
CA THR A 121 1.10 -9.04 -12.40
C THR A 121 0.87 -10.51 -12.03
N ILE A 122 0.25 -10.76 -10.88
CA ILE A 122 -0.15 -12.11 -10.45
C ILE A 122 -1.35 -12.62 -11.27
N GLY A 123 -2.30 -11.75 -11.62
CA GLY A 123 -3.50 -12.11 -12.39
C GLY A 123 -3.23 -12.73 -13.76
N GLN A 124 -2.03 -12.57 -14.32
CA GLN A 124 -1.66 -13.05 -15.66
C GLN A 124 -1.47 -14.59 -15.76
N PHE A 125 -1.88 -15.37 -14.75
CA PHE A 125 -1.79 -16.84 -14.76
C PHE A 125 -2.50 -17.48 -15.95
N ALA A 126 -3.63 -16.91 -16.41
CA ALA A 126 -4.38 -17.47 -17.52
C ALA A 126 -3.54 -17.50 -18.81
N PHE A 127 -2.81 -16.42 -19.11
CA PHE A 127 -1.90 -16.37 -20.26
C PHE A 127 -0.74 -17.34 -20.11
N SER A 128 -0.19 -17.47 -18.91
CA SER A 128 0.89 -18.42 -18.63
C SER A 128 0.48 -19.88 -18.87
N ILE A 129 -0.79 -20.23 -18.58
CA ILE A 129 -1.33 -21.56 -18.90
C ILE A 129 -1.42 -21.76 -20.42
N LEU A 130 -1.84 -20.75 -21.18
CA LEU A 130 -1.87 -20.82 -22.64
C LEU A 130 -0.45 -20.98 -23.23
N GLN A 131 0.52 -20.22 -22.74
CA GLN A 131 1.92 -20.31 -23.16
C GLN A 131 2.50 -21.71 -22.90
N THR A 132 2.38 -22.19 -21.66
CA THR A 132 2.95 -23.49 -21.25
C THR A 132 2.29 -24.68 -21.95
N LYS A 133 1.04 -24.57 -22.41
CA LYS A 133 0.41 -25.60 -23.27
C LYS A 133 1.10 -25.76 -24.63
N THR A 134 1.74 -24.71 -25.13
CA THR A 134 2.50 -24.72 -26.41
C THR A 134 3.98 -25.05 -26.24
N MET A 135 4.41 -25.41 -25.02
CA MET A 135 5.81 -25.65 -24.68
C MET A 135 6.01 -27.06 -24.15
N ASP A 136 7.24 -27.56 -24.18
CA ASP A 136 7.58 -28.85 -23.60
C ASP A 136 7.59 -28.78 -22.07
N ARG A 137 6.66 -29.50 -21.43
CA ARG A 137 6.44 -29.48 -19.97
C ARG A 137 7.16 -30.61 -19.23
N HIS A 138 8.05 -31.36 -19.89
CA HIS A 138 8.85 -32.39 -19.23
C HIS A 138 9.95 -31.76 -18.36
N ILE A 139 9.98 -32.10 -17.07
CA ILE A 139 11.12 -31.80 -16.17
C ILE A 139 12.15 -32.92 -16.25
N PHE A 140 11.65 -34.14 -16.22
CA PHE A 140 12.41 -35.37 -16.39
C PHE A 140 11.86 -36.11 -17.60
N PRO A 141 12.64 -37.01 -18.24
CA PRO A 141 12.20 -37.72 -19.45
C PRO A 141 10.87 -38.47 -19.32
N GLN A 142 10.44 -38.80 -18.11
CA GLN A 142 9.20 -39.53 -17.83
C GLN A 142 8.14 -38.73 -17.08
N PHE A 143 8.40 -37.45 -16.76
CA PHE A 143 7.50 -36.64 -15.94
C PHE A 143 7.15 -35.33 -16.60
N GLU A 144 5.91 -35.26 -17.10
CA GLU A 144 5.28 -34.08 -17.67
C GLU A 144 4.49 -33.33 -16.60
N VAL A 145 4.80 -32.04 -16.40
CA VAL A 145 4.07 -31.21 -15.44
C VAL A 145 2.80 -30.64 -16.08
N PRO A 146 1.64 -30.70 -15.40
CA PRO A 146 0.44 -30.01 -15.88
C PRO A 146 0.67 -28.50 -16.01
N ALA A 147 0.20 -27.87 -17.09
CA ALA A 147 0.39 -26.43 -17.34
C ALA A 147 -0.04 -25.53 -16.17
N ALA A 148 -1.15 -25.86 -15.50
CA ALA A 148 -1.65 -25.09 -14.36
C ALA A 148 -0.76 -25.21 -13.09
N SER A 149 -0.01 -26.31 -12.95
CA SER A 149 0.86 -26.56 -11.80
C SER A 149 2.10 -25.67 -11.76
N PHE A 150 2.38 -24.90 -12.82
CA PHE A 150 3.49 -23.93 -12.79
C PHE A 150 3.31 -22.83 -11.75
N SER A 151 2.06 -22.53 -11.35
CA SER A 151 1.77 -21.63 -10.22
C SER A 151 2.37 -22.11 -8.89
N THR A 152 2.67 -23.40 -8.74
CA THR A 152 3.33 -23.93 -7.54
C THR A 152 4.74 -23.37 -7.36
N PHE A 153 5.47 -23.07 -8.45
CA PHE A 153 6.81 -22.45 -8.35
C PHE A 153 6.75 -21.07 -7.70
N LEU A 154 5.68 -20.31 -7.93
CA LEU A 154 5.43 -19.05 -7.25
C LEU A 154 5.29 -19.27 -5.74
N ILE A 155 4.44 -20.19 -5.31
CA ILE A 155 4.20 -20.48 -3.88
C ILE A 155 5.49 -20.94 -3.18
N ILE A 156 6.27 -21.81 -3.83
CA ILE A 156 7.56 -22.27 -3.32
C ILE A 156 8.52 -21.08 -3.17
N ALA A 157 8.62 -20.23 -4.18
CA ALA A 157 9.49 -19.07 -4.15
C ALA A 157 9.07 -18.04 -3.09
N SER A 158 7.75 -17.78 -2.94
CA SER A 158 7.21 -16.94 -1.87
C SER A 158 7.61 -17.49 -0.49
N THR A 159 7.52 -18.81 -0.30
CA THR A 159 7.90 -19.48 0.97
C THR A 159 9.40 -19.36 1.22
N ILE A 160 10.23 -19.63 0.21
CA ILE A 160 11.69 -19.49 0.31
C ILE A 160 12.05 -18.04 0.65
N TRP A 161 11.42 -17.07 -0.01
CA TRP A 161 11.64 -15.65 0.26
C TRP A 161 11.36 -15.28 1.71
N LEU A 162 10.24 -15.73 2.29
CA LEU A 162 9.91 -15.49 3.70
C LEU A 162 11.00 -16.05 4.64
N ILE A 163 11.44 -17.30 4.40
CA ILE A 163 12.49 -17.93 5.19
C ILE A 163 13.81 -17.15 5.07
N LEU A 164 14.20 -16.78 3.84
CA LEU A 164 15.41 -15.99 3.59
C LEU A 164 15.32 -14.62 4.26
N TYR A 165 14.18 -13.96 4.20
CA TYR A 165 13.98 -12.65 4.80
C TYR A 165 14.14 -12.71 6.32
N ASP A 166 13.41 -13.60 6.99
CA ASP A 166 13.37 -13.68 8.45
C ASP A 166 14.66 -14.26 9.06
N ARG A 167 15.26 -15.27 8.41
CA ARG A 167 16.43 -15.98 8.96
C ARG A 167 17.76 -15.39 8.54
N ILE A 168 17.82 -14.72 7.40
CA ILE A 168 19.08 -14.23 6.83
C ILE A 168 19.08 -12.70 6.78
N LEU A 169 18.11 -12.08 6.09
CA LEU A 169 18.14 -10.63 5.89
C LEU A 169 17.96 -9.87 7.21
N VAL A 170 16.98 -10.24 8.05
CA VAL A 170 16.71 -9.53 9.32
C VAL A 170 17.92 -9.56 10.27
N PRO A 171 18.56 -10.71 10.56
CA PRO A 171 19.77 -10.73 11.39
C PRO A 171 20.95 -9.97 10.78
N LEU A 172 21.14 -10.05 9.46
CA LEU A 172 22.19 -9.30 8.78
C LEU A 172 21.95 -7.79 8.88
N LEU A 173 20.74 -7.34 8.60
CA LEU A 173 20.34 -5.93 8.73
C LEU A 173 20.55 -5.46 10.16
N SER A 174 20.07 -6.19 11.15
CA SER A 174 20.28 -5.87 12.57
C SER A 174 21.77 -5.73 12.93
N LYS A 175 22.63 -6.58 12.36
CA LYS A 175 24.09 -6.51 12.57
C LYS A 175 24.73 -5.27 11.92
N TYR A 176 24.29 -4.87 10.73
CA TYR A 176 24.92 -3.77 9.97
C TYR A 176 24.31 -2.39 10.27
N THR A 177 23.00 -2.31 10.47
CA THR A 177 22.28 -1.05 10.67
C THR A 177 21.97 -0.78 12.14
N GLY A 178 22.12 -1.77 13.02
CA GLY A 178 21.77 -1.65 14.45
C GLY A 178 20.26 -1.59 14.73
N LEU A 179 19.43 -1.60 13.69
CA LEU A 179 17.97 -1.59 13.79
C LEU A 179 17.46 -3.03 13.99
N ARG A 180 16.83 -3.28 15.14
CA ARG A 180 16.28 -4.61 15.47
C ARG A 180 15.13 -5.05 14.55
N GLU A 181 14.51 -4.13 13.81
CA GLU A 181 13.24 -4.35 13.10
C GLU A 181 13.38 -4.63 11.58
N GLY A 182 14.57 -4.93 11.05
CA GLY A 182 14.74 -5.29 9.64
C GLY A 182 14.48 -4.13 8.67
N LEU A 183 13.96 -4.41 7.46
CA LEU A 183 13.61 -3.37 6.49
C LEU A 183 12.29 -2.70 6.85
N SER A 184 12.21 -1.38 6.67
CA SER A 184 10.95 -0.62 6.83
C SER A 184 9.84 -1.20 5.94
N PRO A 185 8.57 -1.22 6.40
CA PRO A 185 7.44 -1.73 5.63
C PRO A 185 7.33 -1.13 4.23
N ILE A 186 7.54 0.19 4.10
CA ILE A 186 7.47 0.90 2.81
C ILE A 186 8.62 0.47 1.88
N THR A 187 9.81 0.24 2.43
CA THR A 187 10.96 -0.27 1.66
C THR A 187 10.69 -1.68 1.13
N ARG A 188 10.07 -2.55 1.95
CA ARG A 188 9.67 -3.91 1.53
C ARG A 188 8.63 -3.87 0.41
N MET A 189 7.63 -2.98 0.53
CA MET A 189 6.62 -2.75 -0.52
C MET A 189 7.27 -2.32 -1.84
N GLY A 190 8.18 -1.34 -1.78
CA GLY A 190 8.89 -0.86 -2.96
C GLY A 190 9.79 -1.90 -3.60
N PHE A 191 10.51 -2.67 -2.79
CA PHE A 191 11.34 -3.78 -3.25
C PHE A 191 10.50 -4.83 -3.99
N GLY A 192 9.34 -5.19 -3.45
CA GLY A 192 8.40 -6.10 -4.13
C GLY A 192 7.93 -5.58 -5.49
N LEU A 193 7.61 -4.29 -5.61
CA LEU A 193 7.23 -3.69 -6.90
C LEU A 193 8.37 -3.74 -7.93
N VAL A 194 9.62 -3.48 -7.52
CA VAL A 194 10.78 -3.56 -8.41
C VAL A 194 11.00 -5.00 -8.90
N ILE A 195 10.89 -6.00 -8.02
CA ILE A 195 11.00 -7.39 -8.43
C ILE A 195 9.86 -7.80 -9.37
N SER A 196 8.63 -7.35 -9.10
CA SER A 196 7.49 -7.60 -9.98
C SER A 196 7.72 -7.00 -11.38
N CYS A 197 8.33 -5.80 -11.47
CA CYS A 197 8.74 -5.22 -12.77
C CYS A 197 9.74 -6.14 -13.50
N MET A 198 10.75 -6.65 -12.78
CA MET A 198 11.74 -7.57 -13.36
C MET A 198 11.10 -8.89 -13.82
N SER A 199 10.15 -9.43 -13.06
CA SER A 199 9.39 -10.61 -13.42
C SER A 199 8.59 -10.38 -14.71
N MET A 200 7.86 -9.27 -14.83
CA MET A 200 7.10 -8.97 -16.05
C MET A 200 7.98 -8.72 -17.27
N ALA A 201 9.12 -8.05 -17.10
CA ALA A 201 10.10 -7.90 -18.16
C ALA A 201 10.61 -9.28 -18.63
N LEU A 202 10.87 -10.20 -17.70
CA LEU A 202 11.31 -11.55 -18.01
C LEU A 202 10.21 -12.37 -18.70
N SER A 203 8.95 -12.20 -18.31
CA SER A 203 7.80 -12.78 -19.02
C SER A 203 7.70 -12.27 -20.46
N ALA A 204 7.90 -10.97 -20.67
CA ALA A 204 7.90 -10.36 -22.00
C ALA A 204 9.02 -10.93 -22.89
N ILE A 205 10.25 -11.01 -22.36
CA ILE A 205 11.40 -11.58 -23.06
C ILE A 205 11.17 -13.06 -23.38
N THR A 206 10.70 -13.84 -22.41
CA THR A 206 10.43 -15.27 -22.60
C THR A 206 9.39 -15.49 -23.69
N GLU A 207 8.35 -14.65 -23.72
CA GLU A 207 7.32 -14.72 -24.76
C GLU A 207 7.86 -14.33 -26.14
N SER A 208 8.66 -13.25 -26.24
CA SER A 208 9.29 -12.88 -27.51
C SER A 208 10.15 -14.03 -28.06
N ILE A 209 10.91 -14.72 -27.20
CA ILE A 209 11.73 -15.88 -27.59
C ILE A 209 10.84 -17.05 -28.02
N ARG A 210 9.80 -17.38 -27.23
CA ARG A 210 8.88 -18.49 -27.54
C ARG A 210 8.20 -18.28 -28.88
N ARG A 211 7.66 -17.07 -29.11
CA ARG A 211 6.99 -16.69 -30.35
C ARG A 211 7.94 -16.72 -31.55
N GLN A 212 9.14 -16.18 -31.41
CA GLN A 212 10.15 -16.21 -32.47
C GLN A 212 10.48 -17.65 -32.89
N ARG A 213 10.63 -18.57 -31.94
CA ARG A 213 10.85 -20.00 -32.24
C ARG A 213 9.66 -20.65 -32.92
N ALA A 214 8.43 -20.29 -32.55
CA ALA A 214 7.23 -20.80 -33.20
C ALA A 214 7.20 -20.41 -34.69
N ILE A 215 7.56 -19.16 -35.00
CA ILE A 215 7.63 -18.65 -36.38
C ILE A 215 8.74 -19.35 -37.16
N GLU A 216 9.94 -19.50 -36.58
CA GLU A 216 11.07 -20.19 -37.21
C GLU A 216 10.77 -21.67 -37.52
N GLN A 217 9.89 -22.30 -36.73
CA GLN A 217 9.44 -23.68 -36.93
C GLN A 217 8.25 -23.80 -37.89
N GLY A 218 7.73 -22.68 -38.42
CA GLY A 218 6.56 -22.66 -39.28
C GLY A 218 5.25 -23.01 -38.56
N LEU A 219 5.20 -22.83 -37.24
CA LEU A 219 4.07 -23.17 -36.36
C LEU A 219 3.15 -21.96 -36.08
N GLU A 220 3.29 -20.87 -36.84
CA GLU A 220 2.57 -19.61 -36.61
C GLU A 220 1.05 -19.76 -36.66
N ASP A 221 0.54 -20.58 -37.58
CA ASP A 221 -0.90 -20.75 -37.79
C ASP A 221 -1.54 -21.82 -36.89
N ASP A 222 -0.75 -22.66 -36.22
CA ASP A 222 -1.26 -23.70 -35.33
C ASP A 222 -1.22 -23.26 -33.85
N PRO A 223 -2.38 -22.93 -33.24
CA PRO A 223 -2.44 -22.46 -31.86
C PRO A 223 -2.12 -23.54 -30.81
N LYS A 224 -2.09 -24.82 -31.20
CA LYS A 224 -1.81 -25.95 -30.29
C LYS A 224 -0.45 -26.59 -30.56
N ALA A 225 0.30 -26.08 -31.53
CA ALA A 225 1.60 -26.63 -31.85
C ALA A 225 2.57 -26.53 -30.67
N LEU A 226 3.35 -27.59 -30.50
CA LEU A 226 4.41 -27.66 -29.50
C LEU A 226 5.68 -27.01 -30.07
N VAL A 227 6.01 -25.84 -29.53
CA VAL A 227 7.26 -25.15 -29.81
C VAL A 227 8.39 -25.89 -29.11
N ASN A 228 9.51 -26.09 -29.79
CA ASN A 228 10.72 -26.69 -29.19
C ASN A 228 11.39 -25.71 -28.18
N MET A 229 10.77 -25.59 -27.01
CA MET A 229 11.21 -24.77 -25.88
C MET A 229 10.64 -25.37 -24.60
N SER A 230 11.51 -25.54 -23.59
CA SER A 230 11.08 -26.06 -22.30
C SER A 230 10.25 -25.03 -21.54
N ALA A 231 9.14 -25.47 -20.93
CA ALA A 231 8.33 -24.67 -20.04
C ALA A 231 9.07 -24.29 -18.75
N MET A 232 10.23 -24.90 -18.43
CA MET A 232 11.08 -24.49 -17.29
C MET A 232 11.59 -23.06 -17.40
N TRP A 233 11.56 -22.46 -18.59
CA TRP A 233 11.77 -21.03 -18.78
C TRP A 233 10.78 -20.16 -17.99
N PHE A 234 9.68 -20.72 -17.47
CA PHE A 234 8.73 -20.00 -16.61
C PHE A 234 9.16 -19.92 -15.14
N VAL A 235 10.05 -20.81 -14.69
CA VAL A 235 10.48 -20.88 -13.30
C VAL A 235 11.14 -19.56 -12.84
N PRO A 236 12.06 -18.92 -13.59
CA PRO A 236 12.67 -17.67 -13.19
C PRO A 236 11.65 -16.53 -12.96
N GLN A 237 10.69 -16.31 -13.87
CA GLN A 237 9.70 -15.25 -13.70
C GLN A 237 8.71 -15.55 -12.57
N TYR A 238 8.32 -16.81 -12.36
CA TYR A 238 7.48 -17.19 -11.23
C TYR A 238 8.22 -17.06 -9.90
N ALA A 239 9.52 -17.38 -9.87
CA ALA A 239 10.34 -17.22 -8.68
C ALA A 239 10.48 -15.75 -8.27
N LEU A 240 10.76 -14.88 -9.24
CA LEU A 240 10.77 -13.43 -9.03
C LEU A 240 9.39 -12.94 -8.58
N LEU A 241 8.31 -13.38 -9.25
CA LEU A 241 6.96 -12.95 -8.90
C LEU A 241 6.54 -13.36 -7.49
N GLY A 242 6.90 -14.58 -7.05
CA GLY A 242 6.64 -15.04 -5.68
C GLY A 242 7.44 -14.27 -4.64
N ALA A 243 8.73 -14.01 -4.90
CA ALA A 243 9.53 -13.14 -4.03
C ALA A 243 8.96 -11.70 -3.96
N ALA A 244 8.49 -11.16 -5.08
CA ALA A 244 7.84 -9.86 -5.16
C ALA A 244 6.56 -9.79 -4.33
N GLU A 245 5.67 -10.78 -4.49
CA GLU A 245 4.43 -10.91 -3.74
C GLU A 245 4.71 -10.98 -2.23
N ALA A 246 5.58 -11.90 -1.81
CA ALA A 246 5.88 -12.11 -0.40
C ALA A 246 6.53 -10.88 0.25
N ALA A 247 7.45 -10.21 -0.45
CA ALA A 247 8.03 -8.95 0.03
C ALA A 247 6.98 -7.85 0.16
N HIS A 248 6.14 -7.68 -0.87
CA HIS A 248 5.16 -6.61 -0.92
C HIS A 248 4.02 -6.81 0.08
N ALA A 249 3.39 -7.99 0.08
CA ALA A 249 2.21 -8.29 0.90
C ALA A 249 2.50 -8.13 2.39
N VAL A 250 3.65 -8.62 2.87
CA VAL A 250 4.01 -8.46 4.28
C VAL A 250 4.28 -7.00 4.62
N GLY A 251 5.03 -6.27 3.78
CA GLY A 251 5.27 -4.84 3.99
C GLY A 251 3.98 -4.02 3.97
N GLN A 252 3.04 -4.38 3.10
CA GLN A 252 1.75 -3.71 2.96
C GLN A 252 0.85 -3.91 4.18
N ILE A 253 0.75 -5.14 4.71
CA ILE A 253 -0.03 -5.43 5.92
C ILE A 253 0.58 -4.75 7.15
N GLU A 254 1.91 -4.81 7.29
CA GLU A 254 2.63 -4.15 8.39
C GLU A 254 2.46 -2.63 8.34
N PHE A 255 2.52 -2.04 7.15
CA PHE A 255 2.22 -0.63 6.92
C PHE A 255 0.79 -0.27 7.36
N TYR A 256 -0.21 -1.09 7.05
CA TYR A 256 -1.59 -0.85 7.49
C TYR A 256 -1.71 -0.85 9.00
N TYR A 257 -1.09 -1.81 9.69
CA TYR A 257 -1.11 -1.85 11.15
C TYR A 257 -0.34 -0.70 11.80
N SER A 258 0.68 -0.15 11.13
CA SER A 258 1.43 1.00 11.65
C SER A 258 0.63 2.31 11.65
N ILE A 259 -0.36 2.44 10.74
CA ILE A 259 -1.14 3.67 10.58
C ILE A 259 -2.55 3.54 11.15
N LEU A 260 -3.16 2.35 11.06
CA LEU A 260 -4.53 2.15 11.55
C LEU A 260 -4.56 2.09 13.08
N PRO A 261 -5.54 2.74 13.73
CA PRO A 261 -5.78 2.55 15.15
C PRO A 261 -6.21 1.10 15.43
N LYS A 262 -5.98 0.63 16.65
CA LYS A 262 -6.31 -0.75 17.06
C LYS A 262 -7.78 -1.11 16.83
N SER A 263 -8.69 -0.13 16.97
CA SER A 263 -10.13 -0.29 16.71
C SER A 263 -10.47 -0.60 15.24
N MET A 264 -9.53 -0.38 14.31
CA MET A 264 -9.66 -0.62 12.87
C MET A 264 -8.77 -1.76 12.36
N ALA A 265 -8.19 -2.58 13.23
CA ALA A 265 -7.27 -3.65 12.82
C ALA A 265 -7.85 -4.62 11.76
N SER A 266 -9.18 -4.82 11.75
CA SER A 266 -9.87 -5.66 10.76
C SER A 266 -9.94 -5.05 9.35
N ILE A 267 -9.68 -3.75 9.19
CA ILE A 267 -9.66 -3.09 7.88
C ILE A 267 -8.42 -3.47 7.08
N ALA A 268 -7.27 -3.70 7.73
CA ALA A 268 -6.03 -4.10 7.04
C ALA A 268 -6.22 -5.34 6.14
N PRO A 269 -6.71 -6.49 6.63
CA PRO A 269 -6.96 -7.66 5.77
C PRO A 269 -8.13 -7.43 4.80
N ALA A 270 -9.16 -6.64 5.18
CA ALA A 270 -10.26 -6.34 4.28
C ALA A 270 -9.81 -5.52 3.05
N MET A 271 -8.93 -4.54 3.23
CA MET A 271 -8.36 -3.75 2.15
C MET A 271 -7.53 -4.64 1.20
N TYR A 272 -6.78 -5.60 1.74
CA TYR A 272 -6.05 -6.57 0.92
C TYR A 272 -7.00 -7.37 0.03
N THR A 273 -8.08 -7.91 0.59
CA THR A 273 -9.11 -8.65 -0.16
C THR A 273 -9.87 -7.78 -1.15
N ILE A 274 -10.12 -6.50 -0.85
CA ILE A 274 -10.70 -5.57 -1.83
C ILE A 274 -9.73 -5.37 -2.99
N GLY A 275 -8.42 -5.34 -2.74
CA GLY A 275 -7.39 -5.28 -3.78
C GLY A 275 -7.50 -6.44 -4.78
N THR A 276 -7.75 -7.67 -4.31
CA THR A 276 -7.94 -8.83 -5.18
C THR A 276 -9.26 -8.79 -5.96
N ALA A 277 -10.30 -8.13 -5.45
CA ALA A 277 -11.53 -7.89 -6.22
C ALA A 277 -11.32 -6.82 -7.31
N VAL A 278 -10.60 -5.74 -6.99
CA VAL A 278 -10.26 -4.66 -7.94
C VAL A 278 -9.41 -5.19 -9.08
N LEU A 279 -8.53 -6.16 -8.83
CA LEU A 279 -7.77 -6.85 -9.86
C LEU A 279 -8.64 -7.31 -11.04
N GLY A 280 -9.72 -8.05 -10.79
CA GLY A 280 -10.56 -8.59 -11.86
C GLY A 280 -11.18 -7.50 -12.74
N LEU A 281 -11.52 -6.36 -12.16
CA LEU A 281 -12.01 -5.19 -12.91
C LEU A 281 -10.89 -4.57 -13.75
N VAL A 282 -9.72 -4.35 -13.15
CA VAL A 282 -8.56 -3.76 -13.83
C VAL A 282 -8.09 -4.65 -14.98
N GLU A 283 -7.99 -5.96 -14.75
CA GLU A 283 -7.58 -6.93 -15.78
C GLU A 283 -8.57 -6.95 -16.95
N SER A 284 -9.88 -6.97 -16.68
CA SER A 284 -10.91 -6.90 -17.71
C SER A 284 -10.83 -5.60 -18.54
N ILE A 285 -10.61 -4.46 -17.87
CA ILE A 285 -10.43 -3.17 -18.53
C ILE A 285 -9.15 -3.16 -19.38
N LEU A 286 -8.05 -3.71 -18.87
CA LEU A 286 -6.78 -3.78 -19.59
C LEU A 286 -6.89 -4.64 -20.85
N VAL A 287 -7.41 -5.86 -20.72
CA VAL A 287 -7.58 -6.79 -21.85
C VAL A 287 -8.54 -6.19 -22.89
N SER A 288 -9.71 -5.71 -22.46
CA SER A 288 -10.70 -5.13 -23.37
C SER A 288 -10.22 -3.83 -24.01
N GLY A 289 -9.50 -2.98 -23.26
CA GLY A 289 -8.96 -1.73 -23.75
C GLY A 289 -7.85 -1.92 -24.77
N VAL A 290 -6.95 -2.87 -24.53
CA VAL A 290 -5.90 -3.27 -25.49
C VAL A 290 -6.54 -3.84 -26.75
N ASP A 291 -7.49 -4.76 -26.61
CA ASP A 291 -8.18 -5.37 -27.75
C ASP A 291 -8.91 -4.32 -28.60
N TRP A 292 -9.64 -3.40 -27.97
CA TRP A 292 -10.34 -2.31 -28.65
C TRP A 292 -9.37 -1.39 -29.40
N LEU A 293 -8.27 -0.97 -28.75
CA LEU A 293 -7.32 -0.02 -29.32
C LEU A 293 -6.61 -0.59 -30.57
N ILE A 294 -6.31 -1.88 -30.56
CA ILE A 294 -5.55 -2.53 -31.64
C ILE A 294 -6.48 -2.97 -32.77
N SER A 295 -7.63 -3.55 -32.43
CA SER A 295 -8.60 -4.02 -33.42
C SER A 295 -9.23 -2.87 -34.22
N ALA A 296 -9.30 -1.66 -33.64
CA ALA A 296 -9.71 -0.45 -34.35
C ALA A 296 -8.81 -0.12 -35.58
N GLY A 297 -7.57 -0.61 -35.60
CA GLY A 297 -6.63 -0.43 -36.71
C GLY A 297 -6.68 -1.54 -37.78
N GLY A 298 -7.61 -2.49 -37.68
CA GLY A 298 -7.71 -3.64 -38.61
C GLY A 298 -6.55 -4.64 -38.51
N LYS A 299 -5.69 -4.51 -37.49
CA LYS A 299 -4.56 -5.41 -37.22
C LYS A 299 -4.99 -6.53 -36.26
N THR A 300 -4.29 -7.65 -36.29
CA THR A 300 -4.49 -8.75 -35.32
C THR A 300 -4.25 -8.24 -33.91
N SER A 301 -5.24 -8.43 -33.02
CA SER A 301 -5.13 -8.11 -31.59
C SER A 301 -3.90 -8.78 -30.97
N TRP A 302 -3.23 -8.10 -30.03
CA TRP A 302 -2.11 -8.67 -29.28
C TRP A 302 -2.54 -9.94 -28.53
N LEU A 303 -3.79 -9.98 -28.09
CA LEU A 303 -4.41 -11.06 -27.32
C LEU A 303 -5.24 -11.98 -28.24
N SER A 304 -4.66 -12.37 -29.38
CA SER A 304 -5.31 -13.29 -30.33
C SER A 304 -5.56 -14.66 -29.70
N SER A 305 -6.61 -15.34 -30.14
CA SER A 305 -6.89 -16.74 -29.78
C SER A 305 -5.75 -17.68 -30.19
N ASN A 306 -5.02 -17.34 -31.25
CA ASN A 306 -3.76 -17.99 -31.60
C ASN A 306 -2.59 -17.23 -30.97
N ILE A 307 -2.02 -17.81 -29.91
CA ILE A 307 -0.90 -17.24 -29.17
C ILE A 307 0.39 -17.13 -30.00
N ASN A 308 0.56 -17.96 -31.04
CA ASN A 308 1.74 -17.90 -31.90
C ASN A 308 1.67 -16.70 -32.86
N ARG A 309 0.45 -16.32 -33.26
CA ARG A 309 0.22 -15.15 -34.11
C ARG A 309 0.08 -13.85 -33.31
N GLY A 310 -0.52 -13.93 -32.12
CA GLY A 310 -0.66 -12.82 -31.19
C GLY A 310 0.69 -12.25 -30.74
N HIS A 311 0.65 -11.05 -30.15
CA HIS A 311 1.80 -10.33 -29.60
C HIS A 311 1.66 -10.19 -28.09
N LEU A 312 1.58 -11.32 -27.40
CA LEU A 312 1.47 -11.35 -25.94
C LEU A 312 2.72 -10.72 -25.27
N ASP A 313 3.86 -10.74 -25.94
CA ASP A 313 5.07 -10.03 -25.53
C ASP A 313 4.86 -8.52 -25.41
N TYR A 314 4.16 -7.88 -26.36
CA TYR A 314 3.82 -6.46 -26.27
C TYR A 314 2.91 -6.15 -25.08
N TYR A 315 1.97 -7.04 -24.79
CA TYR A 315 1.10 -6.91 -23.63
C TYR A 315 1.91 -7.00 -22.30
N PHE A 316 2.88 -7.92 -22.19
CA PHE A 316 3.77 -7.96 -21.02
C PHE A 316 4.73 -6.77 -20.93
N TRP A 317 5.20 -6.23 -22.06
CA TRP A 317 5.96 -4.97 -22.07
C TRP A 317 5.12 -3.79 -21.59
N LEU A 318 3.84 -3.72 -21.98
CA LEU A 318 2.90 -2.72 -21.48
C LEU A 318 2.75 -2.82 -19.96
N LEU A 319 2.52 -4.03 -19.43
CA LEU A 319 2.44 -4.24 -17.98
C LEU A 319 3.75 -3.86 -17.27
N THR A 320 4.90 -4.18 -17.86
CA THR A 320 6.21 -3.77 -17.34
C THR A 320 6.32 -2.25 -17.22
N PHE A 321 5.94 -1.52 -18.29
CA PHE A 321 5.95 -0.06 -18.29
C PHE A 321 4.99 0.53 -17.26
N MET A 322 3.78 -0.02 -17.15
CA MET A 322 2.82 0.36 -16.12
C MET A 322 3.36 0.14 -14.71
N SER A 323 4.04 -0.99 -14.46
CA SER A 323 4.68 -1.26 -13.16
C SER A 323 5.79 -0.27 -12.83
N VAL A 324 6.61 0.13 -13.82
CA VAL A 324 7.64 1.16 -13.62
C VAL A 324 7.01 2.51 -13.27
N ILE A 325 5.93 2.90 -13.94
CA ILE A 325 5.20 4.13 -13.61
C ILE A 325 4.61 4.03 -12.20
N ASN A 326 3.96 2.90 -11.87
CA ASN A 326 3.38 2.67 -10.56
C ASN A 326 4.42 2.79 -9.44
N PHE A 327 5.61 2.19 -9.62
CA PHE A 327 6.70 2.32 -8.67
C PHE A 327 7.13 3.79 -8.48
N LYS A 328 7.25 4.56 -9.57
CA LYS A 328 7.57 6.00 -9.49
C LYS A 328 6.48 6.78 -8.74
N ILE A 329 5.20 6.48 -9.00
CA ILE A 329 4.08 7.09 -8.28
C ILE A 329 4.16 6.76 -6.78
N MET A 330 4.42 5.49 -6.44
CA MET A 330 4.59 5.07 -5.04
C MET A 330 5.74 5.84 -4.37
N MET A 331 6.87 6.05 -5.05
CA MET A 331 7.98 6.83 -4.53
C MET A 331 7.60 8.30 -4.26
N VAL A 332 6.81 8.91 -5.15
CA VAL A 332 6.26 10.26 -4.95
C VAL A 332 5.28 10.29 -3.78
N CYS A 333 4.40 9.30 -3.65
CA CYS A 333 3.49 9.18 -2.51
C CYS A 333 4.25 8.99 -1.19
N CYS A 334 5.29 8.15 -1.17
CA CYS A 334 6.13 7.91 -0.01
C CYS A 334 6.85 9.20 0.43
N THR A 335 7.47 9.92 -0.51
CA THR A 335 8.13 11.20 -0.20
C THR A 335 7.14 12.25 0.27
N ALA A 336 5.92 12.32 -0.29
CA ALA A 336 4.87 13.18 0.22
C ALA A 336 4.42 12.79 1.64
N LEU A 337 4.31 11.49 1.95
CA LEU A 337 3.98 11.04 3.31
C LEU A 337 5.07 11.39 4.32
N LEU A 338 6.34 11.23 3.96
CA LEU A 338 7.49 11.52 4.82
C LEU A 338 7.71 13.03 5.02
N ASN A 339 7.57 13.84 3.96
CA ASN A 339 7.80 15.29 4.01
C ASN A 339 6.71 16.05 4.79
N ASN A 340 5.54 15.44 4.98
CA ASN A 340 4.46 16.00 5.81
C ASN A 340 4.56 15.57 7.28
N GLY A 341 5.65 14.90 7.68
CA GLY A 341 6.06 14.82 9.08
C GLY A 341 6.69 16.14 9.55
N PRO A 342 6.59 16.52 10.84
CA PRO A 342 7.09 17.78 11.34
C PRO A 342 8.56 17.99 10.94
N ARG A 343 8.81 19.10 10.24
CA ARG A 343 10.12 19.73 10.19
C ARG A 343 10.49 20.05 11.64
N ASN A 344 11.51 19.38 12.17
CA ASN A 344 12.18 19.84 13.37
C ASN A 344 12.80 21.21 13.06
N ASP A 345 12.05 22.28 13.33
CA ASP A 345 12.58 23.66 13.47
C ASP A 345 13.33 23.80 14.81
N GLY A 346 14.16 22.80 15.12
CA GLY A 346 15.01 22.75 16.31
C GLY A 346 16.32 23.53 16.17
N SER A 347 16.57 24.20 15.04
CA SER A 347 17.86 24.88 14.82
C SER A 347 17.93 26.32 15.34
N ASN A 348 16.82 26.92 15.81
CA ASN A 348 16.82 28.32 16.27
C ASN A 348 16.55 28.51 17.77
N ARG A 349 16.55 27.45 18.58
CA ARG A 349 16.42 27.55 20.05
C ARG A 349 17.73 27.35 20.82
N LEU A 350 18.80 26.91 20.16
CA LEU A 350 20.10 26.67 20.80
C LEU A 350 20.96 27.93 21.01
N SER A 351 20.50 29.10 20.57
CA SER A 351 21.23 30.37 20.70
C SER A 351 20.65 31.34 21.74
N HIS A 352 19.60 30.96 22.48
CA HIS A 352 18.94 31.86 23.44
C HIS A 352 18.87 31.34 24.90
N GLU A 353 19.49 30.22 25.22
CA GLU A 353 19.57 29.66 26.58
C GLU A 353 20.97 29.68 27.19
N ALA A 354 21.93 30.37 26.57
CA ALA A 354 23.31 30.50 27.09
C ALA A 354 23.54 31.69 28.04
N GLU A 355 22.52 32.50 28.35
CA GLU A 355 22.62 33.59 29.32
C GLU A 355 21.42 33.58 30.27
N GLY A 356 21.53 32.89 31.41
CA GLY A 356 20.45 32.90 32.38
C GLY A 356 20.62 31.99 33.58
N LYS A 357 21.38 32.48 34.56
CA LYS A 357 21.30 32.13 36.00
C LYS A 357 21.82 30.75 36.44
N GLN A 358 23.10 30.80 36.79
CA GLN A 358 23.67 30.23 38.01
C GLN A 358 22.66 30.15 39.17
N CYS A 359 22.44 28.95 39.70
CA CYS A 359 21.87 28.74 41.04
C CYS A 359 22.47 27.47 41.67
N ASP A 360 22.96 27.67 42.90
CA ASP A 360 23.67 26.74 43.77
C ASP A 360 22.93 25.43 44.03
N TYR A 361 23.65 24.31 43.95
CA TYR A 361 23.27 23.05 44.60
C TYR A 361 23.81 23.04 46.03
N ARG A 362 22.94 23.26 47.02
CA ARG A 362 23.20 22.83 48.40
C ARG A 362 22.45 21.53 48.69
N LEU A 363 23.25 20.53 49.02
CA LEU A 363 22.89 19.20 49.48
C LEU A 363 22.20 19.20 50.87
N LEU A 364 21.51 18.07 51.11
CA LEU A 364 21.19 17.36 52.37
C LEU A 364 19.77 17.51 52.94
N PRO A 365 19.26 16.50 53.67
CA PRO A 365 19.47 15.05 53.56
C PRO A 365 18.15 14.23 53.57
N GLU A 366 18.28 12.94 53.28
CA GLU A 366 17.23 11.92 53.42
C GLU A 366 16.73 11.78 54.86
N SER A 367 15.40 11.68 55.01
CA SER A 367 14.72 10.78 55.95
C SER A 367 13.30 10.52 55.46
#